data_AF-A0A8J4XDI5-F1
#
_entry.id   AF-A0A8J4XDI5-F1
#
_cell.length_a   1.000
_cell.length_b   1.000
_cell.length_c   1.000
_cell.angle_alpha   90.00
_cell.angle_beta   90.00
_cell.angle_gamma   90.00
#
_symmetry.space_group_name_H-M   'P 1'
#
loop_
_entity.id
_entity.type
_entity.pdbx_description
1 polymer ?
#
loop_
_entity_poly.entity_id
_entity_poly.type
_entity_poly.pdbx_seq_one_letter_code
_entity_poly.pdbx_strand_id
1 'polypeptide(L)' 'EPHLRHVERDVLIPKMMREKAKKLCAQQVEAFTRCCKDSGVLMVVKCREENSALKQCITS' A
#
# COMPACT_ATOMS: atom_id res chain seq x y z
N GLU A 1 -26.66 9.37 11.81
CA GLU A 1 -25.64 8.71 10.97
C GLU A 1 -24.80 7.75 11.81
N PRO A 2 -24.41 6.57 11.29
CA PRO A 2 -23.48 5.69 11.98
C PRO A 2 -22.06 6.31 11.97
N HIS A 3 -21.49 6.53 13.16
CA HIS A 3 -20.12 7.02 13.29
C HIS A 3 -19.17 5.83 13.51
N LEU A 4 -18.24 5.62 12.57
CA LEU A 4 -17.18 4.61 12.72
C LEU A 4 -16.32 4.92 13.95
N ARG A 5 -16.01 3.89 14.74
CA ARG A 5 -15.04 4.01 15.85
C ARG A 5 -13.65 4.31 15.29
N HIS A 6 -12.79 4.94 16.10
CA HIS A 6 -11.40 5.20 15.74
C HIS A 6 -10.68 3.95 15.21
N VAL A 7 -10.85 2.82 15.90
CA VAL A 7 -10.26 1.53 15.49
C VAL A 7 -10.77 1.07 14.12
N GLU A 8 -12.06 1.27 13.82
CA GLU A 8 -12.63 0.85 12.54
C GLU A 8 -12.09 1.72 11.41
N ARG A 9 -12.06 3.03 11.63
CA ARG A 9 -11.61 4.02 10.64
C ARG A 9 -10.11 3.95 10.37
N ASP A 10 -9.30 3.92 11.43
CA ASP A 10 -7.87 4.20 11.33
C ASP A 10 -7.01 2.92 11.40
N VAL A 11 -7.61 1.78 11.77
CA VAL A 11 -6.90 0.50 11.84
C VAL A 11 -7.53 -0.54 10.92
N LEU A 12 -8.83 -0.82 11.07
CA LEU A 12 -9.48 -1.92 10.37
C LEU A 12 -9.62 -1.65 8.87
N ILE A 13 -10.15 -0.48 8.48
CA ILE A 13 -10.28 -0.09 7.07
C ILE A 13 -8.92 -0.11 6.37
N PRO A 14 -7.85 0.53 6.89
CA PRO A 14 -6.52 0.44 6.30
C PRO A 14 -5.99 -0.98 6.19
N LYS A 15 -6.23 -1.83 7.19
CA LYS A 15 -5.84 -3.25 7.15
C LYS A 15 -6.55 -3.98 6.02
N MET A 16 -7.87 -3.81 5.89
CA MET A 16 -8.66 -4.44 4.83
C MET A 16 -8.23 -3.95 3.44
N MET A 17 -7.98 -2.64 3.28
CA MET A 17 -7.50 -2.08 2.02
C MET A 17 -6.13 -2.63 1.62
N ARG A 18 -5.22 -2.82 2.58
CA ARG A 18 -3.92 -3.47 2.33
C ARG A 18 -4.08 -4.91 1.84
N GLU A 19 -4.94 -5.70 2.48
CA GLU A 19 -5.20 -7.08 2.03
C GLU A 19 -5.87 -7.14 0.66
N LYS A 20 -6.75 -6.17 0.36
CA LYS A 20 -7.36 -6.04 -0.97
C LYS A 20 -6.31 -5.67 -2.04
N ALA A 21 -5.40 -4.75 -1.72
CA ALA A 21 -4.32 -4.35 -2.61
C ALA A 21 -3.37 -5.52 -2.95
N LYS A 22 -3.07 -6.40 -1.99
CA LYS A 22 -2.27 -7.62 -2.25
C LYS A 22 -2.89 -8.55 -3.30
N LYS A 23 -4.22 -8.55 -3.43
CA LYS A 23 -4.94 -9.38 -4.42
C LYS A 23 -5.10 -8.68 -5.76
N LEU A 24 -5.52 -7.41 -5.75
CA LEU A 24 -5.81 -6.66 -6.99
C LEU A 24 -4.55 -6.13 -7.67
N CYS A 25 -3.57 -5.70 -6.89
CA CYS A 25 -2.35 -5.05 -7.35
C CYS A 25 -1.12 -5.90 -7.05
N ALA A 26 -1.25 -7.23 -7.13
CA ALA A 26 -0.22 -8.17 -6.69
C ALA A 26 1.15 -7.87 -7.34
N GLN A 27 1.17 -7.53 -8.64
CA GLN A 27 2.38 -7.20 -9.38
C GLN A 27 3.05 -5.91 -8.87
N GLN A 28 2.28 -4.85 -8.64
CA GLN A 28 2.79 -3.57 -8.14
C GLN A 28 3.24 -3.69 -6.68
N VAL A 29 2.53 -4.47 -5.87
CA VAL A 29 2.92 -4.80 -4.50
C VAL A 29 4.23 -5.57 -4.48
N GLU A 30 4.41 -6.55 -5.35
CA GLU A 30 5.65 -7.33 -5.45
C GLU A 30 6.83 -6.45 -5.88
N ALA A 31 6.65 -5.63 -6.93
CA ALA A 31 7.68 -4.71 -7.41
C ALA A 31 8.11 -3.70 -6.34
N PHE A 32 7.14 -3.07 -5.65
CA PHE A 32 7.42 -2.17 -4.54
C PHE A 32 8.12 -2.88 -3.38
N THR A 33 7.66 -4.09 -3.03
CA THR A 33 8.28 -4.88 -1.95
C THR A 33 9.71 -5.26 -2.28
N ARG A 34 9.99 -5.63 -3.54
CA ARG A 34 11.34 -5.93 -4.02
C ARG A 34 12.25 -4.71 -3.95
N CYS A 35 11.78 -3.57 -4.48
CA CYS A 35 12.54 -2.32 -4.39
C CYS A 35 12.85 -1.93 -2.94
N CYS A 36 11.89 -2.07 -2.02
CA CYS A 36 12.09 -1.79 -0.60
C CYS A 36 13.15 -2.68 0.05
N LYS A 37 13.16 -3.98 -0.29
CA LYS A 37 14.18 -4.93 0.19
C LYS A 37 15.57 -4.57 -0.31
N ASP A 38 15.68 -4.21 -1.59
CA ASP A 38 16.97 -3.92 -2.24
C ASP A 38 17.51 -2.53 -1.84
N SER A 39 16.62 -1.57 -1.60
CA SER A 39 16.98 -0.18 -1.28
C SER A 39 17.20 0.09 0.21
N GLY A 40 16.67 -0.76 1.09
CA GLY A 40 16.76 -0.61 2.54
C GLY A 40 16.31 0.78 3.00
N VAL A 41 17.15 1.49 3.74
CA VAL A 41 16.86 2.83 4.28
C VAL A 41 16.59 3.85 3.17
N LEU A 42 17.17 3.66 1.98
CA LEU A 42 17.03 4.59 0.85
C LEU A 42 15.75 4.38 0.03
N MET A 43 14.87 3.46 0.44
CA MET A 43 13.64 3.12 -0.30
C MET A 43 12.73 4.31 -0.60
N VAL A 44 12.66 5.31 0.30
CA VAL A 44 11.75 6.47 0.13
C VAL A 44 12.19 7.36 -1.04
N VAL A 45 13.47 7.33 -1.39
CA VAL A 45 14.02 8.07 -2.52
C VAL A 45 14.04 7.20 -3.77
N LYS A 46 14.50 5.94 -3.64
CA LYS A 46 14.70 5.04 -4.77
C LYS A 46 13.40 4.41 -5.31
N CYS A 47 12.46 4.06 -4.43
CA CYS A 47 11.24 3.33 -4.80
C CYS A 47 10.03 4.25 -5.06
N ARG A 48 10.29 5.49 -5.48
CA ARG A 48 9.21 6.48 -5.71
C ARG A 48 8.30 6.08 -6.86
N GLU A 49 8.86 5.47 -7.90
CA GLU A 49 8.11 5.06 -9.09
C GLU A 49 7.19 3.88 -8.76
N GLU A 50 7.71 2.84 -8.11
CA GLU A 50 6.95 1.66 -7.69
C GLU A 50 5.87 2.03 -6.67
N ASN A 51 6.16 2.97 -5.76
CA ASN A 51 5.16 3.50 -4.83
C ASN A 51 4.04 4.25 -5.57
N SER A 52 4.39 5.01 -6.61
CA SER A 52 3.41 5.77 -7.40
C SER A 52 2.53 4.83 -8.21
N ALA A 53 3.12 3.80 -8.83
CA ALA A 53 2.39 2.75 -9.54
C ALA A 53 1.46 1.95 -8.61
N LEU A 54 1.93 1.61 -7.41
CA LEU A 54 1.11 0.95 -6.40
C LEU A 54 -0.06 1.83 -5.94
N LYS A 55 0.19 3.12 -5.68
CA LYS A 55 -0.87 4.08 -5.31
C LYS A 55 -1.90 4.25 -6.42
N GLN A 56 -1.46 4.35 -7.67
CA GLN A 56 -2.36 4.40 -8.82
C GLN A 56 -3.25 3.16 -8.85
N CYS A 57 -2.67 1.96 -8.75
CA CYS A 57 -3.46 0.72 -8.78
C CYS A 57 -4.48 0.60 -7.64
N ILE A 58 -4.17 1.10 -6.44
CA ILE A 58 -5.09 1.06 -5.29
C ILE A 58 -6.23 2.08 -5.42
N THR A 59 -5.99 3.18 -6.15
CA THR A 59 -6.94 4.29 -6.31
C THR A 59 -7.76 4.19 -7.60
N SER A 60 -7.28 3.42 -8.59
CA SER A 60 -8.03 2.98 -9.77
C SER A 60 -9.17 2.02 -9.40
#